data_AF-A0A954DY64-F1
#
_entry.id   AF-A0A954DY64-F1
#
_cell.length_a   1.000
_cell.length_b   1.000
_cell.length_c   1.000
_cell.angle_alpha   90.00
_cell.angle_beta   90.00
_cell.angle_gamma   90.00
#
_symmetry.space_group_name_H-M   'P 1'
#
loop_
_entity.id
_entity.type
_entity.pdbx_description
1 polymer ?
#
loop_
_entity_poly.entity_id
_entity_poly.type
_entity_poly.pdbx_seq_one_letter_code
_entity_poly.pdbx_strand_id
1 'polypeptide(L)' 'TLSLRDAGRKAEERRREPGPGIRGSGCRLASALAAGLARGRNPVQAAKEAGDWVAQRIRQARA' A
#
# COMPACT_ATOMS: atom_id res chain seq x y z
N THR A 1 -23.12 2.41 -16.82
CA THR A 1 -21.92 3.12 -16.34
C THR A 1 -21.88 3.00 -14.82
N LEU A 2 -20.99 2.18 -14.25
CA LEU A 2 -20.96 1.93 -12.80
C LEU A 2 -20.46 3.18 -12.05
N SER A 3 -21.38 3.89 -11.42
CA SER A 3 -21.10 4.98 -10.49
C SER A 3 -20.79 4.38 -9.11
N LEU A 4 -19.50 4.19 -8.80
CA LEU A 4 -18.99 3.77 -7.49
C LEU A 4 -19.12 4.91 -6.45
N ARG A 5 -20.36 5.23 -6.02
CA ARG A 5 -20.58 6.09 -4.85
C ARG A 5 -20.19 5.33 -3.58
N ASP A 6 -19.10 5.76 -2.98
CA ASP A 6 -18.74 5.79 -1.54
C ASP A 6 -19.53 4.94 -0.54
N ALA A 7 -19.67 3.64 -0.78
CA ALA A 7 -20.12 2.70 0.23
C ALA A 7 -18.95 2.38 1.20
N GLY A 8 -18.78 3.20 2.24
CA GLY A 8 -18.11 2.81 3.49
C GLY A 8 -16.58 2.59 3.47
N ARG A 9 -15.85 3.03 2.44
CA ARG A 9 -14.39 2.89 2.39
C ARG A 9 -13.72 4.00 3.22
N LYS A 10 -13.21 3.67 4.42
CA LYS A 10 -12.27 4.56 5.12
C LYS A 10 -10.95 4.60 4.32
N ALA A 11 -10.52 5.79 3.93
CA ALA A 11 -9.19 5.98 3.37
C ALA A 11 -8.15 5.65 4.44
N GLU A 12 -7.17 4.80 4.10
CA GLU A 12 -6.05 4.56 5.00
C GLU A 12 -4.96 5.60 4.75
N GLU A 13 -4.85 6.57 5.65
CA GLU A 13 -3.85 7.62 5.58
C GLU A 13 -2.54 7.18 6.26
N ARG A 14 -1.42 7.38 5.57
CA ARG A 14 -0.08 7.13 6.11
C ARG A 14 0.78 8.37 5.91
N ARG A 15 1.53 8.76 6.94
CA ARG A 15 2.49 9.86 6.84
C ARG A 15 3.58 9.49 5.82
N ARG A 16 3.84 10.38 4.87
CA ARG A 16 4.94 10.21 3.91
C ARG A 16 6.28 10.34 4.64
N GLU A 17 7.16 9.37 4.44
CA GLU A 17 8.55 9.41 4.91
C GLU A 17 9.48 9.78 3.73
N PRO A 18 9.99 11.03 3.67
CA PRO A 18 10.95 11.42 2.64
C PRO A 18 12.35 10.85 2.93
N GLY A 19 13.12 10.56 1.88
CA GLY A 19 14.51 10.09 2.03
C GLY A 19 15.03 9.31 0.81
N PRO A 20 16.29 8.83 0.87
CA PRO A 20 16.79 7.83 -0.08
C PRO A 20 15.96 6.53 0.01
N GLY A 21 15.98 5.71 -1.05
CA GLY A 21 15.23 4.45 -1.09
C GLY A 21 13.74 4.55 -1.48
N ILE A 22 13.22 5.77 -1.68
CA ILE A 22 11.82 6.02 -2.09
C ILE A 22 11.52 5.66 -3.54
N ARG A 23 12.53 5.59 -4.43
CA ARG A 23 12.29 5.28 -5.85
C ARG A 23 11.69 3.87 -5.97
N GLY A 24 10.66 3.76 -6.79
CA GLY A 24 9.92 2.51 -6.98
C GLY A 24 9.00 2.12 -5.82
N SER A 25 8.81 2.96 -4.80
CA SER A 25 7.87 2.69 -3.69
C SER A 25 6.43 2.47 -4.15
N GLY A 26 5.97 3.20 -5.17
CA GLY A 26 4.66 3.01 -5.80
C GLY A 26 4.54 1.65 -6.51
N CYS A 27 5.55 1.28 -7.31
CA CYS A 27 5.57 -0.03 -7.98
C CYS A 27 5.58 -1.17 -6.95
N ARG A 28 6.42 -1.06 -5.91
CA ARG A 28 6.49 -2.00 -4.79
C ARG A 28 5.15 -2.15 -4.07
N LEU A 29 4.48 -1.04 -3.79
CA LEU A 29 3.15 -1.03 -3.18
C LEU A 29 2.13 -1.75 -4.06
N ALA A 30 2.06 -1.39 -5.35
CA ALA A 30 1.11 -1.98 -6.29
C ALA A 30 1.34 -3.49 -6.44
N SER A 31 2.59 -3.93 -6.55
CA SER A 31 2.94 -5.36 -6.63
C SER A 31 2.58 -6.11 -5.34
N ALA A 32 2.88 -5.55 -4.17
CA ALA A 32 2.54 -6.17 -2.89
C ALA A 32 1.02 -6.25 -2.68
N LEU A 33 0.29 -5.19 -3.05
CA LEU A 33 -1.17 -5.17 -3.03
C LEU A 33 -1.77 -6.25 -3.94
N ALA A 34 -1.33 -6.30 -5.20
CA ALA A 34 -1.80 -7.31 -6.16
C ALA A 34 -1.52 -8.73 -5.66
N ALA A 35 -0.35 -8.97 -5.06
CA ALA A 35 -0.01 -10.26 -4.48
C ALA A 35 -0.86 -10.61 -3.25
N GLY A 36 -1.28 -9.63 -2.45
CA GLY A 36 -2.23 -9.84 -1.35
C GLY A 36 -3.61 -10.25 -1.87
N LEU A 37 -4.12 -9.51 -2.86
CA LEU A 37 -5.40 -9.81 -3.51
C LEU A 37 -5.40 -11.21 -4.16
N ALA A 38 -4.34 -11.56 -4.87
CA ALA A 38 -4.19 -12.89 -5.49
C ALA A 38 -4.16 -14.04 -4.46
N ARG A 39 -3.79 -13.77 -3.21
CA ARG A 39 -3.83 -14.72 -2.09
C ARG A 39 -5.18 -14.74 -1.37
N GLY A 40 -6.21 -14.08 -1.90
CA GLY A 40 -7.55 -14.04 -1.32
C GLY A 40 -7.70 -13.08 -0.13
N ARG A 41 -6.74 -12.16 0.09
CA ARG A 41 -6.92 -11.09 1.08
C ARG A 41 -8.00 -10.12 0.60
N ASN A 42 -8.83 -9.64 1.52
CA ASN A 42 -9.77 -8.57 1.19
C ASN A 42 -9.00 -7.26 0.88
N PRO A 43 -9.60 -6.30 0.14
CA PRO A 43 -8.91 -5.09 -0.29
C PRO A 43 -8.30 -4.25 0.83
N VAL A 44 -8.99 -4.12 1.96
CA VAL A 44 -8.51 -3.33 3.12
C VAL A 44 -7.27 -3.99 3.72
N GLN A 45 -7.34 -5.30 3.95
CA GLN A 45 -6.21 -6.07 4.48
C GLN A 45 -5.00 -6.05 3.54
N ALA A 46 -5.22 -6.28 2.25
CA ALA A 46 -4.15 -6.27 1.25
C ALA A 46 -3.46 -4.91 1.17
N ALA A 47 -4.23 -3.81 1.20
CA ALA A 47 -3.69 -2.45 1.20
C ALA A 47 -2.90 -2.14 2.48
N LYS A 48 -3.41 -2.56 3.64
CA LYS A 48 -2.72 -2.40 4.91
C LYS A 48 -1.38 -3.13 4.92
N GLU A 49 -1.38 -4.42 4.61
CA GLU A 49 -0.17 -5.25 4.59
C GLU A 49 0.87 -4.74 3.59
N ALA A 50 0.44 -4.32 2.39
CA ALA A 50 1.32 -3.75 1.38
C ALA A 50 1.96 -2.42 1.84
N GLY A 51 1.17 -1.53 2.46
CA GLY A 51 1.65 -0.27 2.99
C GLY A 51 2.68 -0.45 4.11
N ASP A 52 2.37 -1.36 5.05
CA ASP A 52 3.25 -1.68 6.19
C ASP A 52 4.60 -2.25 5.70
N TRP A 53 4.56 -3.13 4.69
CA TRP A 53 5.74 -3.69 4.06
C TRP A 53 6.61 -2.64 3.34
N VAL A 54 6.02 -1.75 2.54
CA VAL A 54 6.77 -0.67 1.87
C VAL A 54 7.38 0.30 2.89
N ALA A 55 6.64 0.65 3.94
CA ALA A 55 7.13 1.54 5.00
C ALA A 55 8.35 0.94 5.72
N GLN A 56 8.35 -0.37 6.00
CA GLN A 56 9.52 -1.06 6.55
C GLN A 56 10.73 -0.96 5.63
N ARG A 57 10.55 -1.14 4.31
CA ARG A 57 11.64 -1.02 3.32
C ARG A 57 12.20 0.39 3.23
N ILE A 58 11.34 1.41 3.31
CA ILE A 58 11.79 2.81 3.35
C ILE A 58 12.63 3.06 4.60
N ARG A 59 12.21 2.57 5.78
CA ARG A 59 12.98 2.70 7.02
C ARG A 59 14.32 1.96 6.96
N GLN A 60 14.35 0.75 6.40
CA GLN A 60 15.59 -0.04 6.23
C GLN A 60 16.58 0.63 5.27
N ALA A 61 16.10 1.26 4.20
CA ALA A 61 16.97 1.96 3.25
C ALA A 61 17.58 3.26 3.80
N ARG A 62 17.15 3.70 4.99
CA ARG A 62 17.70 4.86 5.70
C ARG A 62 18.75 4.49 6.77
N ALA A 63 18.75 3.23 7.23
CA ALA A 63 19.70 2.71 8.22
C ALA A 63 21.02 2.36 7.54
#